data_AF-A0A835QBE1-F1
#
_entry.id   AF-A0A835QBE1-F1
#
_cell.length_a   1.000
_cell.length_b   1.000
_cell.length_c   1.000
_cell.angle_alpha   90.00
_cell.angle_beta   90.00
_cell.angle_gamma   90.00
#
_symmetry.space_group_name_H-M   'P 1'
#
loop_
_entity.id
_entity.type
_entity.pdbx_description
1 polymer ?
#
loop_
_entity_poly.entity_id
_entity_poly.type
_entity_poly.pdbx_seq_one_letter_code
_entity_poly.pdbx_strand_id
1 'polypeptide(L)'
;MVYGVVLFILIYSNKSKVALLKFTGYKLLNNISDSGKAFLIILVADILLGYHSEFGWHAFAEIIMEHYGFEVDEAVITIFIAIFPVAIDIFVKLWLFKFLPRLSPNVAIILRKMQRH
;
A
#
# COMPACT_ATOMS: atom_id res chain seq x y z
N MET A 1 -10.77 6.31 16.92
CA MET A 1 -11.96 6.00 16.10
C MET A 1 -12.73 7.24 15.60
N VAL A 2 -13.14 8.19 16.44
CA VAL A 2 -14.02 9.33 16.04
C VAL A 2 -13.45 10.17 14.87
N TYR A 3 -12.16 10.49 14.87
CA TYR A 3 -11.54 11.29 13.81
C TYR A 3 -11.58 10.61 12.42
N GLY A 4 -11.41 9.28 12.38
CA GLY A 4 -11.48 8.51 11.14
C GLY A 4 -12.88 8.49 10.56
N VAL A 5 -13.89 8.32 11.41
CA VAL A 5 -15.31 8.36 11.01
C VAL A 5 -15.69 9.74 10.48
N VAL A 6 -15.26 10.82 11.16
CA VAL A 6 -15.50 12.19 10.71
C VAL A 6 -14.83 12.47 9.36
N LEU A 7 -13.59 12.02 9.17
CA LEU A 7 -12.89 12.13 7.89
C LEU A 7 -13.64 11.40 6.77
N PHE A 8 -14.11 10.17 7.03
CA PHE A 8 -14.86 9.37 6.05
C PHE A 8 -16.17 10.06 5.64
N ILE A 9 -16.91 10.60 6.61
CA ILE A 9 -18.16 11.35 6.37
C ILE A 9 -17.89 12.62 5.56
N LEU A 10 -16.80 13.34 5.86
CA LEU A 10 -16.40 14.55 5.13
C LEU A 10 -16.04 14.25 3.67
N ILE A 11 -15.30 13.17 3.42
CA ILE A 11 -14.94 12.72 2.07
C ILE A 11 -16.19 12.28 1.30
N TYR A 12 -17.07 11.50 1.93
CA TYR A 12 -18.30 11.01 1.31
C TYR A 12 -19.26 12.15 0.94
N SER A 13 -19.38 13.16 1.81
CA SER A 13 -20.28 14.30 1.61
C SER A 13 -19.77 15.28 0.55
N ASN A 14 -18.44 15.44 0.39
CA ASN A 14 -17.84 16.43 -0.52
C ASN A 14 -17.47 15.85 -1.89
N LYS A 15 -18.42 15.24 -2.59
CA LYS A 15 -18.19 14.55 -3.88
C LYS A 15 -17.47 15.42 -4.93
N SER A 16 -17.79 16.71 -5.04
CA SER A 16 -17.15 17.62 -6.01
C SER A 16 -15.67 17.88 -5.72
N LYS A 17 -15.30 18.06 -4.44
CA LYS A 17 -13.90 18.25 -4.05
C LYS A 17 -13.10 16.96 -4.23
N VAL A 18 -13.72 15.81 -3.95
CA VAL A 18 -13.13 14.50 -4.22
C VAL A 18 -12.93 14.28 -5.72
N ALA A 19 -13.87 14.69 -6.56
CA ALA A 19 -13.72 14.61 -8.02
C ALA A 19 -12.55 15.47 -8.53
N LEU A 20 -12.40 16.68 -8.01
CA LEU A 20 -11.25 17.54 -8.33
C LEU A 20 -9.93 16.93 -7.87
N LEU A 21 -9.87 16.36 -6.67
CA LEU A 21 -8.69 15.67 -6.16
C LEU A 21 -8.32 14.47 -7.04
N LYS A 22 -9.31 13.66 -7.45
CA LYS A 22 -9.12 12.53 -8.37
C LYS A 22 -8.57 13.01 -9.72
N PHE A 23 -9.15 14.06 -10.29
CA PHE A 23 -8.69 14.63 -11.56
C PHE A 23 -7.25 15.13 -11.47
N THR A 24 -6.94 15.90 -10.43
CA THR A 24 -5.59 16.42 -10.19
C THR A 24 -4.59 15.29 -9.99
N GLY A 25 -4.92 14.29 -9.17
CA GLY A 25 -4.09 13.10 -8.97
C GLY A 25 -3.84 12.34 -10.27
N TYR A 26 -4.89 12.12 -11.07
CA TYR A 26 -4.77 11.46 -12.37
C TYR A 26 -3.86 12.24 -13.32
N LYS A 27 -4.02 13.57 -13.39
CA LYS A 27 -3.18 14.44 -14.22
C LYS A 27 -1.72 14.45 -13.75
N LEU A 28 -1.49 14.46 -12.45
CA LEU A 28 -0.14 14.36 -11.87
C LEU A 28 0.50 13.02 -12.25
N LEU A 29 -0.17 11.89 -12.00
CA LEU A 29 0.35 10.56 -12.26
C LEU A 29 0.62 10.30 -13.75
N ASN A 30 -0.22 10.83 -14.65
CA ASN A 30 -0.03 10.67 -16.09
C ASN A 30 1.10 11.51 -16.67
N ASN A 31 1.46 12.62 -16.02
CA ASN A 31 2.60 13.44 -16.43
C ASN A 31 3.95 12.86 -15.98
N ILE A 32 3.96 11.83 -15.14
CA ILE A 32 5.18 11.15 -14.71
C ILE A 32 5.60 10.13 -15.78
N SER A 33 6.91 9.96 -15.97
CA SER A 33 7.45 8.93 -16.87
C SER A 33 7.08 7.51 -16.39
N ASP A 34 7.07 6.52 -17.28
CA ASP A 34 6.76 5.14 -16.89
C ASP A 34 7.75 4.60 -15.84
N SER A 35 9.00 5.03 -15.91
CA SER A 35 10.02 4.76 -14.89
C SER A 35 9.68 5.39 -13.53
N GLY A 36 9.21 6.64 -13.52
CA GLY A 36 8.81 7.33 -12.29
C GLY A 36 7.55 6.71 -11.67
N LYS A 37 6.59 6.27 -12.50
CA LYS A 37 5.42 5.52 -12.05
C LYS A 37 5.83 4.19 -11.42
N ALA A 38 6.73 3.44 -12.07
CA ALA A 38 7.24 2.19 -11.52
C ALA A 38 7.97 2.39 -10.18
N PHE A 39 8.80 3.43 -10.07
CA PHE A 39 9.47 3.78 -8.81
C PHE A 39 8.48 4.14 -7.70
N LEU A 40 7.46 4.96 -7.99
CA LEU A 40 6.40 5.31 -7.04
C LEU A 40 5.66 4.07 -6.54
N ILE A 41 5.34 3.13 -7.43
CA ILE A 41 4.66 1.88 -7.06
C ILE A 41 5.53 1.06 -6.11
N ILE A 42 6.83 0.91 -6.41
CA ILE A 42 7.78 0.17 -5.56
C ILE A 42 7.90 0.85 -4.18
N LEU A 43 8.08 2.17 -4.15
CA LEU A 43 8.21 2.95 -2.92
C LEU A 43 6.97 2.81 -2.02
N VAL A 44 5.78 2.94 -2.61
CA VAL A 44 4.52 2.78 -1.87
C VAL A 44 4.35 1.37 -1.35
N ALA A 45 4.67 0.35 -2.17
CA ALA A 45 4.59 -1.04 -1.74
C ALA A 45 5.52 -1.31 -0.54
N ASP A 46 6.75 -0.80 -0.58
CA ASP A 46 7.73 -1.01 0.49
C ASP A 46 7.36 -0.28 1.81
N ILE A 47 6.77 0.92 1.72
CA ILE A 47 6.29 1.65 2.92
C ILE A 47 5.08 0.96 3.56
N LEU A 48 4.14 0.46 2.74
CA LEU A 48 2.89 -0.13 3.24
C LEU A 48 3.03 -1.58 3.70
N LEU A 49 3.89 -2.36 3.03
CA LEU A 49 4.03 -3.80 3.25
C LEU A 49 5.33 -4.16 3.96
N GLY A 50 6.30 -3.25 4.01
CA GLY A 50 7.54 -3.46 4.72
C GLY A 50 7.35 -3.49 6.25
N TYR A 51 8.37 -3.97 6.94
CA TYR A 51 8.42 -4.12 8.41
C TYR A 51 8.13 -2.81 9.19
N HIS A 52 8.20 -1.64 8.55
CA HIS A 52 7.86 -0.37 9.19
C HIS A 52 6.34 -0.17 9.42
N SER A 53 5.51 -1.03 8.86
CA SER A 53 4.04 -0.95 8.96
C SER A 53 3.43 -1.78 10.10
N GLU A 54 4.25 -2.33 11.01
CA GLU A 54 3.81 -3.19 12.13
C GLU A 54 2.62 -2.64 12.91
N PHE A 55 2.65 -1.37 13.32
CA PHE A 55 1.53 -0.72 14.03
C PHE A 55 0.24 -0.67 13.19
N GLY A 56 0.38 -0.49 11.87
CA GLY A 56 -0.77 -0.49 10.95
C GLY A 56 -1.41 -1.87 10.84
N TRP A 57 -0.58 -2.92 10.75
CA TRP A 57 -1.05 -4.30 10.72
C TRP A 57 -1.61 -4.77 12.07
N HIS A 58 -1.07 -4.27 13.18
CA HIS A 58 -1.63 -4.48 14.50
C HIS A 58 -3.05 -3.91 14.60
N ALA A 59 -3.20 -2.61 14.32
CA ALA A 59 -4.51 -1.97 14.38
C ALA A 59 -5.50 -2.63 13.41
N PHE A 60 -5.05 -3.05 12.23
CA PHE A 60 -5.88 -3.78 11.28
C PHE A 60 -6.36 -5.13 11.84
N ALA A 61 -5.47 -5.92 12.44
CA ALA A 61 -5.80 -7.20 13.04
C ALA A 61 -6.77 -7.05 14.22
N GLU A 62 -6.50 -6.09 15.11
CA GLU A 62 -7.34 -5.77 16.27
C GLU A 62 -8.76 -5.38 15.84
N ILE A 63 -8.89 -4.47 14.87
CA ILE A 63 -10.19 -4.05 14.32
C ILE A 63 -10.96 -5.24 13.72
N ILE A 64 -10.27 -6.14 13.02
CA ILE A 64 -10.91 -7.34 12.45
C ILE A 64 -11.39 -8.27 13.55
N MET A 65 -10.55 -8.57 14.54
CA MET A 65 -10.92 -9.49 15.62
C MET A 65 -12.09 -8.94 16.45
N GLU A 66 -12.06 -7.65 16.78
CA GLU A 66 -13.17 -6.97 17.45
C GLU A 66 -14.46 -7.01 16.62
N HIS A 67 -14.36 -6.79 15.30
CA HIS A 67 -15.52 -6.80 14.41
C HIS A 67 -16.23 -8.16 14.38
N TYR A 68 -15.48 -9.25 14.46
CA TYR A 68 -16.02 -10.61 14.51
C TYR A 68 -16.33 -11.11 15.93
N GLY A 69 -16.05 -10.30 16.97
CA GLY A 69 -16.34 -10.63 18.36
C GLY A 69 -15.38 -11.65 18.98
N PHE A 70 -14.18 -11.81 18.43
CA PHE A 70 -13.13 -12.65 19.02
C PHE A 70 -12.43 -11.90 20.15
N GLU A 71 -12.08 -12.61 21.23
CA GLU A 71 -11.18 -12.07 22.25
C GLU A 71 -9.80 -11.85 21.60
N VAL A 72 -9.28 -10.64 21.77
CA VAL A 72 -8.01 -10.24 21.19
C VAL A 72 -6.88 -10.88 21.99
N ASP A 73 -6.34 -12.00 21.48
CA ASP A 73 -5.12 -12.60 22.00
C ASP A 73 -3.89 -12.00 21.29
N GLU A 74 -3.03 -11.35 22.07
CA GLU A 74 -1.76 -10.78 21.64
C GLU A 74 -0.86 -11.79 20.92
N ALA A 75 -0.93 -13.08 21.28
CA ALA A 75 -0.17 -14.12 20.59
C ALA A 75 -0.66 -14.30 19.15
N VAL A 76 -1.97 -14.23 18.92
CA VAL A 76 -2.58 -14.36 17.59
C VAL A 76 -2.24 -13.15 16.72
N ILE A 77 -2.33 -11.93 17.29
CA ILE A 77 -1.92 -10.70 16.60
C ILE A 77 -0.43 -10.77 16.24
N THR A 78 0.42 -11.17 17.17
CA THR A 78 1.88 -11.27 16.95
C THR A 78 2.20 -12.24 15.81
N ILE A 79 1.57 -13.42 15.80
CA ILE A 79 1.75 -14.41 14.72
C ILE A 79 1.25 -13.85 13.38
N PHE A 80 0.12 -13.14 13.38
CA PHE A 80 -0.41 -12.50 12.18
C PHE A 80 0.57 -11.47 11.61
N ILE A 81 1.05 -10.52 12.43
CA ILE A 81 1.99 -9.47 12.00
C ILE A 81 3.32 -10.09 11.53
N ALA A 82 3.76 -11.19 12.13
CA ALA A 82 5.00 -11.86 11.75
C ALA A 82 4.93 -12.57 10.38
N ILE A 83 3.76 -13.08 9.98
CA ILE A 83 3.62 -13.93 8.80
C ILE A 83 2.93 -13.20 7.64
N PHE A 84 1.80 -12.56 7.92
CA PHE A 84 0.90 -12.10 6.87
C PHE A 84 1.44 -10.90 6.07
N PRO A 85 1.90 -9.79 6.71
CA PRO A 85 2.53 -8.67 6.01
C PRO A 85 3.74 -9.12 5.19
N VAL A 86 4.59 -9.97 5.76
CA VAL A 86 5.80 -10.49 5.13
C VAL A 86 5.46 -11.32 3.90
N ALA A 87 4.46 -12.20 3.99
CA ALA A 87 4.00 -12.97 2.85
C ALA A 87 3.47 -12.07 1.71
N ILE A 88 2.65 -11.08 2.03
CA ILE A 88 2.12 -10.13 1.04
C ILE A 88 3.25 -9.32 0.41
N ASP A 89 4.21 -8.84 1.20
CA ASP A 89 5.38 -8.11 0.70
C ASP A 89 6.12 -8.92 -0.37
N ILE A 90 6.37 -10.21 -0.10
CA ILE A 90 7.01 -11.13 -1.05
C ILE A 90 6.16 -11.29 -2.32
N PHE A 91 4.86 -11.57 -2.19
CA PHE A 91 3.98 -11.73 -3.35
C PHE A 91 3.91 -10.47 -4.22
N VAL A 92 3.80 -9.30 -3.59
CA VAL A 92 3.75 -8.01 -4.28
C VAL A 92 5.09 -7.73 -4.95
N LYS A 93 6.23 -7.92 -4.26
CA LYS A 93 7.56 -7.76 -4.87
C LYS A 93 7.72 -8.68 -6.07
N LEU A 94 7.39 -9.97 -5.95
CA LEU A 94 7.45 -10.92 -7.07
C LEU A 94 6.58 -10.49 -8.26
N TRP A 95 5.36 -10.02 -7.98
CA TRP A 95 4.47 -9.48 -9.01
C TRP A 95 5.10 -8.24 -9.67
N LEU A 96 5.59 -7.28 -8.89
CA LEU A 96 6.22 -6.06 -9.39
C LEU A 96 7.42 -6.37 -10.30
N PHE A 97 8.33 -7.25 -9.88
CA PHE A 97 9.49 -7.64 -10.69
C PHE A 97 9.10 -8.39 -11.96
N LYS A 98 7.97 -9.10 -11.98
CA LYS A 98 7.47 -9.79 -13.17
C LYS A 98 6.79 -8.85 -14.16
N PHE A 99 6.03 -7.87 -13.67
CA PHE A 99 5.13 -7.06 -14.49
C PHE A 99 5.69 -5.67 -14.82
N LEU A 100 6.38 -4.98 -13.91
CA LEU A 100 6.92 -3.64 -14.17
C LEU A 100 7.91 -3.60 -15.36
N PRO A 101 8.85 -4.55 -15.53
CA PRO A 101 9.76 -4.54 -16.68
C PRO A 101 9.06 -4.66 -18.05
N ARG A 102 7.81 -5.12 -18.08
CA ARG A 102 7.01 -5.26 -19.31
C ARG A 102 6.37 -3.94 -19.75
N LEU A 103 6.34 -2.93 -18.87
CA LEU A 103 5.76 -1.63 -19.17
C LEU A 103 6.65 -0.78 -20.08
N SER A 104 7.97 -0.79 -19.85
CA SER A 104 8.92 -0.15 -20.77
C SER A 104 10.36 -0.69 -20.60
N PRO A 105 11.20 -0.61 -21.65
CA PRO A 105 12.62 -0.99 -21.55
C PRO A 105 13.38 -0.21 -20.48
N ASN A 106 13.04 1.06 -20.27
CA ASN A 106 13.67 1.92 -19.26
C ASN A 106 13.38 1.46 -17.83
N VAL A 107 12.14 1.01 -17.56
CA VAL A 107 11.75 0.43 -16.27
C VAL A 107 12.55 -0.84 -16.00
N ALA A 108 12.73 -1.71 -17.00
CA ALA A 108 13.53 -2.92 -16.87
C ALA A 108 15.01 -2.63 -16.53
N ILE A 109 15.61 -1.61 -17.15
CA ILE A 109 16.99 -1.19 -16.87
C ILE A 109 17.12 -0.67 -15.43
N ILE A 110 16.18 0.15 -14.98
CA ILE A 110 16.21 0.75 -13.63
C ILE A 110 16.01 -0.32 -12.55
N LEU A 111 15.06 -1.23 -12.73
CA LEU A 111 14.85 -2.36 -11.81
C LEU A 111 16.10 -3.23 -11.70
N ARG A 112 16.77 -3.54 -12.82
CA ARG A 112 18.04 -4.28 -12.80
C ARG A 112 19.16 -3.53 -12.10
N LYS A 113 19.18 -2.19 -12.15
CA LYS A 113 20.14 -1.37 -11.40
C LYS A 113 19.85 -1.41 -9.91
N MET A 114 18.59 -1.32 -9.50
CA MET A 114 18.19 -1.42 -8.09
C MET A 114 18.50 -2.80 -7.50
N GLN A 115 18.39 -3.88 -8.27
CA GLN A 115 18.67 -5.24 -7.81
C GLN A 115 20.18 -5.57 -7.70
N ARG A 116 21.06 -4.74 -8.27
CA ARG A 116 22.52 -4.92 -8.19
C ARG A 116 23.16 -4.31 -6.94
N HIS A 117 22.41 -3.53 -6.19
CA HIS A 117 22.83 -2.90 -4.95
C HIS A 117 22.04 -3.50 -3.78
#